data_AF-G2RE15-F1
#
_entry.id   AF-G2RE15-F1
#
_cell.length_a   1.000
_cell.length_b   1.000
_cell.length_c   1.000
_cell.angle_alpha   90.00
_cell.angle_beta   90.00
_cell.angle_gamma   90.00
#
_symmetry.space_group_name_H-M   'P 1'
#
loop_
_entity.id
_entity.type
_entity.pdbx_description
1 polymer ?
#
loop_
_entity_poly.entity_id
_entity_poly.type
_entity_poly.pdbx_seq_one_letter_code
_entity_poly.pdbx_strand_id
1 'polypeptide(L)' 'RLRDIGLNLDFKKYIFIVKEVKYLGYIVEIGVYIRPNPKKIKAIYNFLGFANFYYNFIPNFSKKVALLIYFTYKNVLFY' A
#
# COMPACT_ATOMS: atom_id res chain seq x y z
N ARG A 1 1.98 30.73 -2.85
CA ARG A 1 0.73 29.93 -2.97
C ARG A 1 0.27 29.31 -1.65
N LEU A 2 1.09 28.57 -0.88
CA LEU A 2 0.60 27.93 0.37
C LEU A 2 0.45 28.91 1.56
N ARG A 3 1.36 29.89 1.68
CA ARG A 3 1.26 30.92 2.73
C ARG A 3 0.09 31.87 2.51
N ASP A 4 -0.30 32.09 1.25
CA ASP A 4 -1.41 32.97 0.86
C ASP A 4 -2.79 32.40 1.26
N ILE A 5 -2.86 31.11 1.62
CA ILE A 5 -4.08 30.40 2.04
C ILE A 5 -4.15 30.29 3.58
N GLY A 6 -3.19 30.87 4.33
CA GLY A 6 -3.17 30.81 5.79
C GLY A 6 -2.92 29.40 6.36
N LEU A 7 -2.46 28.47 5.53
CA LEU A 7 -2.22 27.09 5.92
C LEU A 7 -0.82 26.98 6.55
N ASN A 8 -0.79 26.82 7.88
CA ASN A 8 0.46 26.75 8.62
C ASN A 8 1.05 25.32 8.51
N LEU A 9 2.28 25.21 8.02
CA LEU A 9 2.96 23.94 7.85
C LEU A 9 3.74 23.59 9.12
N ASP A 10 3.45 22.43 9.70
CA ASP A 10 4.18 21.92 10.87
C ASP A 10 5.47 21.23 10.41
N PHE A 11 6.59 21.94 10.52
CA PHE A 11 7.90 21.47 10.04
C PHE A 11 8.36 20.16 10.69
N LYS A 12 7.87 19.81 11.89
CA LYS A 12 8.19 18.52 12.55
C LYS A 12 7.59 17.32 11.82
N LYS A 13 6.51 17.52 11.07
CA LYS A 13 5.80 16.46 10.34
C LYS A 13 6.36 16.21 8.95
N TYR A 14 7.26 17.08 8.48
CA TYR A 14 7.83 17.00 7.14
C TYR A 14 9.25 16.46 7.19
N ILE A 15 9.52 15.52 6.30
CA ILE A 15 10.82 14.92 6.10
C ILE A 15 11.27 15.36 4.71
N PHE A 16 12.27 16.24 4.64
CA PHE A 16 12.83 16.74 3.39
C PHE A 16 14.11 15.98 3.02
N ILE A 17 14.38 15.83 1.73
CA ILE A 17 15.60 15.17 1.18
C ILE A 17 15.75 13.72 1.68
N VAL A 18 14.72 12.89 1.48
CA VAL A 18 14.80 11.45 1.78
C VAL A 18 14.53 10.65 0.53
N LYS A 19 15.34 9.62 0.30
CA LYS A 19 15.30 8.77 -0.90
C LYS A 19 13.98 8.00 -1.01
N GLU A 20 13.40 7.62 0.12
CA GLU A 20 12.13 6.88 0.22
C GLU A 20 11.14 7.58 1.15
N VAL A 21 9.90 7.77 0.71
CA VAL A 21 8.82 8.38 1.52
C VAL A 21 7.62 7.44 1.60
N LYS A 22 7.05 7.29 2.81
CA LYS A 22 5.79 6.58 2.99
C LYS A 22 4.62 7.50 2.67
N TYR A 23 3.82 7.14 1.67
CA TYR A 23 2.65 7.92 1.25
C TYR A 23 1.47 7.01 0.95
N LEU A 24 0.30 7.27 1.55
CA LEU A 24 -0.94 6.50 1.37
C LEU A 24 -0.80 4.97 1.48
N GLY A 25 0.15 4.49 2.30
CA GLY A 25 0.42 3.06 2.46
C GLY A 25 1.33 2.45 1.38
N TYR A 26 2.00 3.28 0.60
CA TYR A 26 3.06 2.92 -0.34
C TYR A 26 4.40 3.49 0.13
N ILE A 27 5.49 2.88 -0.31
CA ILE A 27 6.85 3.40 -0.21
C ILE A 27 7.20 3.92 -1.60
N VAL A 28 7.37 5.24 -1.71
CA VAL A 28 7.71 5.94 -2.94
C VAL A 28 9.19 6.25 -2.89
N GLU A 29 9.95 5.69 -3.82
CA GLU A 29 11.36 6.03 -4.01
C GLU A 29 11.48 7.02 -5.18
N ILE A 30 12.21 8.11 -4.96
CA ILE A 30 12.32 9.19 -5.96
C ILE A 30 12.99 8.66 -7.23
N GLY A 31 12.25 8.78 -8.35
CA GLY A 31 12.76 8.56 -9.71
C GLY A 31 12.76 7.12 -10.21
N VAL A 32 12.26 6.14 -9.45
CA VAL A 32 12.36 4.74 -9.87
C VAL A 32 11.11 3.92 -9.62
N TYR A 33 10.57 3.88 -8.38
CA TYR A 33 9.57 2.86 -8.02
C TYR A 33 8.58 3.27 -6.93
N ILE A 34 7.31 2.92 -7.13
CA ILE A 34 6.29 2.91 -6.07
C ILE A 34 6.06 1.45 -5.65
N ARG A 35 6.30 1.14 -4.37
CA ARG A 35 6.15 -0.22 -3.82
C ARG A 35 5.06 -0.24 -2.75
N PRO A 36 4.20 -1.27 -2.70
CA PRO A 36 3.27 -1.41 -1.59
C PRO A 36 4.01 -1.61 -0.26
N ASN A 37 3.54 -0.97 0.82
CA ASN A 37 4.20 -1.09 2.12
C ASN A 37 4.18 -2.55 2.59
N PRO A 38 5.32 -3.12 3.01
CA PRO A 38 5.42 -4.51 3.46
C PRO A 38 4.45 -4.86 4.60
N LYS A 39 4.09 -3.88 5.45
CA LYS A 39 3.07 -4.08 6.48
C LYS A 39 1.67 -4.35 5.89
N LYS A 40 1.34 -3.69 4.78
CA LYS A 40 0.06 -3.85 4.08
C LYS A 40 0.01 -5.20 3.36
N ILE A 41 1.12 -5.61 2.75
CA ILE A 41 1.26 -6.96 2.15
C ILE A 41 1.04 -8.04 3.21
N LYS A 42 1.69 -7.93 4.37
CA LYS A 42 1.52 -8.88 5.48
C LYS A 42 0.08 -8.92 5.99
N ALA A 43 -0.59 -7.78 6.09
CA ALA A 43 -2.00 -7.72 6.47
C ALA A 43 -2.91 -8.44 5.47
N ILE A 44 -2.63 -8.33 4.17
CA ILE A 44 -3.38 -9.07 3.12
C ILE A 44 -3.15 -10.57 3.26
N TYR A 45 -1.92 -11.04 3.46
CA TYR A 45 -1.65 -12.47 3.67
C TYR A 45 -2.39 -13.02 4.89
N ASN A 46 -2.39 -12.29 6.00
CA ASN A 46 -3.13 -12.67 7.20
C ASN A 46 -4.65 -12.75 6.93
N PHE A 47 -5.19 -11.76 6.22
CA PHE A 47 -6.60 -11.75 5.82
C PHE A 47 -6.94 -12.93 4.91
N LEU A 48 -6.09 -13.26 3.93
CA LEU A 48 -6.29 -14.40 3.04
C LEU A 48 -6.24 -15.72 3.81
N GLY A 49 -5.31 -15.88 4.76
CA GLY A 49 -5.26 -17.06 5.63
C GLY A 49 -6.54 -17.23 6.45
N PHE A 50 -7.07 -16.14 7.01
CA PHE A 50 -8.35 -16.15 7.73
C PHE A 50 -9.54 -16.45 6.81
N ALA A 51 -9.64 -15.76 5.68
CA ALA A 51 -10.75 -15.91 4.74
C ALA A 51 -10.79 -17.30 4.10
N ASN A 52 -9.63 -17.94 3.93
CA ASN A 52 -9.55 -19.30 3.40
C ASN A 52 -10.21 -20.33 4.33
N PHE A 53 -10.27 -20.10 5.65
CA PHE A 53 -11.03 -20.97 6.56
C PHE A 53 -12.51 -21.07 6.15
N TYR A 54 -13.06 -20.00 5.56
CA TYR A 54 -14.45 -19.92 5.14
C TYR A 54 -14.64 -20.16 3.64
N TYR A 55 -13.64 -20.67 2.91
CA TYR A 55 -13.71 -20.75 1.44
C TYR A 55 -14.92 -21.55 0.93
N ASN A 56 -15.30 -22.61 1.65
CA ASN A 56 -16.46 -23.46 1.33
C ASN A 56 -17.80 -22.73 1.42
N PHE A 57 -17.88 -21.65 2.19
CA PHE A 57 -19.10 -20.87 2.39
C PHE A 57 -19.19 -19.68 1.42
N ILE A 58 -18.13 -19.40 0.65
CA ILE A 58 -18.05 -18.25 -0.24
C ILE A 58 -18.01 -18.74 -1.70
N PRO A 59 -19.11 -18.62 -2.46
CA PRO A 59 -19.11 -19.03 -3.86
C PRO A 59 -18.11 -18.20 -4.67
N ASN A 60 -17.38 -18.89 -5.55
CA ASN A 60 -16.32 -18.30 -6.39
C ASN A 60 -15.20 -17.58 -5.60
N PHE A 61 -14.90 -18.02 -4.38
CA PHE A 61 -13.84 -17.44 -3.53
C PHE A 61 -12.50 -17.28 -4.25
N SER A 62 -12.04 -18.32 -4.96
CA SER A 62 -10.79 -18.30 -5.71
C SER A 62 -10.73 -17.16 -6.72
N LYS A 63 -11.82 -16.90 -7.48
CA LYS A 63 -11.87 -15.78 -8.44
C LYS A 63 -11.80 -14.41 -7.75
N LYS A 64 -12.44 -14.26 -6.59
CA LYS A 64 -12.42 -13.00 -5.81
C LYS A 64 -11.04 -12.72 -5.23
N VAL A 65 -10.37 -13.74 -4.73
CA VAL A 65 -9.05 -13.66 -4.11
C VAL A 65 -7.93 -13.59 -5.14
N ALA A 66 -8.11 -14.10 -6.36
CA ALA A 66 -7.11 -14.06 -7.43
C ALA A 66 -6.57 -12.64 -7.70
N LEU A 67 -7.44 -11.62 -7.66
CA LEU A 67 -7.04 -10.22 -7.79
C LEU A 67 -6.10 -9.79 -6.65
N LEU A 68 -6.46 -10.10 -5.40
CA LEU A 68 -5.61 -9.80 -4.24
C LEU A 68 -4.27 -10.55 -4.30
N ILE A 69 -4.29 -11.83 -4.69
CA ILE A 69 -3.07 -12.62 -4.85
C ILE A 69 -2.16 -11.99 -5.90
N TYR A 70 -2.71 -11.61 -7.06
CA TYR A 70 -1.95 -10.94 -8.12
C TYR A 70 -1.27 -9.66 -7.62
N PHE A 71 -1.99 -8.82 -6.85
CA PHE A 71 -1.46 -7.60 -6.25
C PHE A 71 -0.42 -7.83 -5.14
N THR A 72 -0.40 -9.00 -4.50
CA THR A 72 0.61 -9.35 -3.50
C THR A 72 1.85 -10.01 -4.07
N TYR A 73 1.70 -10.84 -5.11
CA TYR A 73 2.81 -11.61 -5.70
C TYR A 73 3.70 -10.75 -6.58
N LYS A 74 3.09 -9.79 -7.29
CA LYS A 74 3.84 -8.72 -7.91
C LYS A 74 3.97 -7.62 -6.88
N ASN A 75 5.16 -7.43 -6.31
CA ASN A 75 5.60 -6.10 -5.90
C ASN A 75 5.59 -5.24 -7.16
N VAL A 76 4.41 -4.85 -7.64
CA VAL A 76 4.25 -4.15 -8.92
C VAL A 76 5.00 -2.85 -8.75
N LEU A 77 6.11 -2.75 -9.47
CA LEU A 77 6.83 -1.51 -9.65
C LEU A 77 5.95 -0.67 -10.57
N PHE A 78 5.24 0.29 -10.00
CA PHE A 78 4.53 1.27 -10.80
C PHE A 78 5.57 2.31 -11.27
N TYR A 79 5.68 2.48 -12.59
CA TYR A 79 6.45 3.54 -13.24
C TYR A 79 5.63 4.82 -13.34
#